data_AF-A0A7C5MBJ2-F1
#
_entry.id   AF-A0A7C5MBJ2-F1
#
_cell.length_a   1.000
_cell.length_b   1.000
_cell.length_c   1.000
_cell.angle_alpha   90.00
_cell.angle_beta   90.00
_cell.angle_gamma   90.00
#
_symmetry.space_group_name_H-M   'P 1'
#
loop_
_entity.id
_entity.type
_entity.pdbx_description
1 polymer ?
#
loop_
_entity_poly.entity_id
_entity_poly.type
_entity_poly.pdbx_seq_one_letter_code
_entity_poly.pdbx_strand_id
1 'polypeptide(L)'
;MKGIVLAKGDYSYNKDMIEKYFPGANLRQGLIPTSMGEGHQMAMWIGAQMEKTPHARDLDFGKRPDRLTAVDTPPFYAHWNANPDNPMLIFGGLICNERLQPLDANGKAIPGLYLAGNTVGGCFKYAYPLLCPGISHGMAMTTGYLAGRFAFGLS
;
A
#
# COMPACT_ATOMS: atom_id res chain seq x y z
N MET A 1 -6.39 24.68 31.52
CA MET A 1 -5.25 23.86 32.01
C MET A 1 -4.08 24.03 31.06
N LYS A 2 -2.85 24.14 31.56
CA LYS A 2 -1.65 24.16 30.71
C LYS A 2 -1.16 22.71 30.59
N GLY A 3 -1.15 22.17 29.37
CA GLY A 3 -0.65 20.82 29.10
C GLY A 3 0.87 20.77 28.97
N ILE A 4 1.45 19.58 29.10
CA ILE A 4 2.87 19.31 28.85
C ILE A 4 2.97 18.39 27.63
N VAL A 5 3.86 18.71 26.70
CA VAL A 5 4.15 17.88 25.52
C VAL A 5 5.51 17.21 25.71
N LEU A 6 5.56 15.89 25.54
CA LEU A 6 6.79 15.12 25.54
C LEU A 6 7.31 14.97 24.11
N ALA A 7 8.47 15.56 23.79
CA ALA A 7 9.11 15.51 22.47
C ALA A 7 10.56 15.00 22.58
N LYS A 8 10.71 13.72 22.95
CA LYS A 8 12.01 13.06 23.12
C LYS A 8 12.17 11.93 22.09
N GLY A 9 13.42 11.61 21.76
CA GLY A 9 13.76 10.52 20.85
C GLY A 9 13.56 9.12 21.42
N ASP A 10 13.94 8.13 20.63
CA ASP A 10 13.74 6.69 20.89
C ASP A 10 14.81 6.07 21.85
N TYR A 11 14.77 4.74 21.96
CA TYR A 11 15.65 3.92 22.79
C TYR A 11 16.50 2.91 21.98
N SER A 12 16.73 3.16 20.69
CA SER A 12 17.42 2.22 19.76
C SER A 12 18.89 1.94 20.09
N TYR A 13 19.52 2.71 20.99
CA TYR A 13 20.87 2.44 21.48
C TYR A 13 20.86 1.77 22.88
N ASN A 14 19.71 1.71 23.55
CA ASN A 14 19.54 1.11 24.88
C ASN A 14 19.20 -0.39 24.76
N LYS A 15 20.20 -1.24 24.93
CA LYS A 15 20.07 -2.69 24.80
C LYS A 15 19.08 -3.29 25.80
N ASP A 16 19.01 -2.77 27.02
CA ASP A 16 18.13 -3.30 28.06
C ASP A 16 16.66 -2.98 27.76
N MET A 17 16.37 -1.77 27.27
CA MET A 17 15.02 -1.42 26.82
C MET A 17 14.64 -2.18 25.55
N ILE A 18 15.58 -2.39 24.63
CA ILE A 18 15.34 -3.25 23.46
C ILE A 18 15.06 -4.68 23.90
N GLU A 19 15.84 -5.27 24.79
CA GLU A 19 15.60 -6.64 25.27
C GLU A 19 14.23 -6.77 25.96
N LYS A 20 13.85 -5.78 26.78
CA LYS A 20 12.60 -5.81 27.54
C LYS A 20 11.34 -5.56 26.70
N TYR A 21 11.39 -4.57 25.82
CA TYR A 21 10.21 -4.09 25.09
C TYR A 21 10.21 -4.52 23.61
N PHE A 22 11.36 -4.97 23.10
CA PHE A 22 11.53 -5.47 21.75
C PHE A 22 12.48 -6.71 21.67
N PRO A 23 12.19 -7.78 22.45
CA PRO A 23 13.05 -8.96 22.50
C PRO A 23 13.24 -9.59 21.11
N GLY A 24 14.47 -9.93 20.74
CA GLY A 24 14.82 -10.54 19.44
C GLY A 24 15.08 -9.55 18.30
N ALA A 25 15.10 -8.24 18.57
CA ALA A 25 15.45 -7.23 17.59
C ALA A 25 16.93 -7.32 17.18
N ASN A 26 17.21 -7.82 15.97
CA ASN A 26 18.54 -7.81 15.37
C ASN A 26 18.85 -6.43 14.73
N LEU A 27 18.70 -5.37 15.52
CA LEU A 27 19.02 -4.01 15.11
C LEU A 27 20.54 -3.88 15.03
N ARG A 28 21.07 -3.46 13.88
CA ARG A 28 22.39 -2.81 13.87
C ARG A 28 22.26 -1.64 14.85
N GLN A 29 23.09 -1.64 15.90
CA GLN A 29 23.14 -0.63 16.96
C GLN A 29 22.72 0.75 16.43
N GLY A 30 21.77 1.42 17.10
CA GLY A 30 21.23 2.69 16.65
C GLY A 30 22.32 3.70 16.26
N LEU A 31 22.04 4.53 15.26
CA LEU A 31 23.04 5.48 14.72
C LEU A 31 23.45 6.55 15.75
N ILE A 32 22.59 6.82 16.74
CA ILE A 32 22.73 7.91 17.69
C ILE A 32 23.01 7.32 19.08
N PRO A 33 24.25 7.44 19.61
CA PRO A 33 24.63 6.89 20.91
C PRO A 33 23.84 7.43 22.10
N THR A 34 23.17 8.57 21.94
CA THR A 34 22.37 9.21 22.99
C THR A 34 20.88 8.81 22.96
N SER A 35 20.45 7.94 22.03
CA SER A 35 19.08 7.40 21.99
C SER A 35 18.87 6.33 23.06
N MET A 36 18.83 6.77 24.32
CA MET A 36 18.73 5.93 25.51
C MET A 36 17.30 5.70 26.03
N GLY A 37 16.29 6.39 25.49
CA GLY A 37 14.90 6.24 25.92
C GLY A 37 14.49 6.99 27.20
N GLU A 38 15.27 7.96 27.65
CA GLU A 38 15.04 8.69 28.92
C GLU A 38 13.62 9.26 29.04
N GLY A 39 13.08 9.82 27.94
CA GLY A 39 11.72 10.38 27.92
C GLY A 39 10.64 9.32 28.13
N HIS A 40 10.83 8.12 27.56
CA HIS A 40 9.93 6.99 27.79
C HIS A 40 9.99 6.53 29.25
N GLN A 41 11.18 6.45 29.84
CA GLN A 41 11.36 6.09 31.25
C GLN A 41 10.71 7.09 32.20
N MET A 42 10.88 8.40 31.95
CA MET A 42 10.22 9.45 32.73
C MET A 42 8.69 9.35 32.65
N ALA A 43 8.14 9.13 31.45
CA ALA A 43 6.72 8.95 31.27
C ALA A 43 6.20 7.70 32.00
N MET A 44 6.93 6.58 31.90
CA MET A 44 6.59 5.36 32.63
C MET A 44 6.64 5.53 34.14
N TRP A 45 7.59 6.33 34.65
CA TRP A 45 7.71 6.58 36.08
C TRP A 45 6.46 7.27 36.67
N ILE A 46 5.82 8.15 35.90
CA ILE A 46 4.55 8.80 36.30
C ILE A 46 3.30 7.99 35.94
N GLY A 47 3.46 6.73 35.50
CA GLY A 47 2.37 5.78 35.26
C GLY A 47 1.96 5.57 33.80
N ALA A 48 2.69 6.13 32.82
CA ALA A 48 2.44 5.80 31.42
C ALA A 48 2.77 4.33 31.12
N GLN A 49 1.97 3.69 30.27
CA GLN A 49 2.18 2.29 29.90
C GLN A 49 2.94 2.18 28.57
N MET A 50 3.87 1.23 28.50
CA MET A 50 4.43 0.78 27.23
C MET A 50 3.49 -0.22 26.56
N GLU A 51 3.49 -0.22 25.23
CA GLU A 51 2.72 -1.17 24.43
C GLU A 51 3.13 -2.63 24.72
N LYS A 52 2.14 -3.55 24.77
CA LYS A 52 2.34 -4.93 25.26
C LYS A 52 2.79 -5.93 24.19
N THR A 53 2.33 -5.81 22.94
CA THR A 53 2.64 -6.72 21.81
C THR A 53 2.20 -6.12 20.46
N PRO A 54 2.93 -6.38 19.36
CA PRO A 54 4.37 -6.28 19.34
C PRO A 54 4.86 -5.37 18.20
N HIS A 55 6.04 -4.85 18.47
CA HIS A 55 7.07 -4.58 17.48
C HIS A 55 7.47 -5.84 16.67
N ALA A 56 6.59 -6.85 16.50
CA ALA A 56 6.91 -8.11 15.87
C ALA A 56 7.33 -7.87 14.43
N ARG A 57 8.43 -8.51 14.07
CA ARG A 57 8.94 -8.47 12.72
C ARG A 57 8.56 -9.78 12.07
N ASP A 58 7.79 -9.69 11.01
CA ASP A 58 7.66 -10.78 10.06
C ASP A 58 8.97 -10.88 9.28
N LEU A 59 9.83 -11.81 9.68
CA LEU A 59 11.14 -12.03 9.04
C LEU A 59 11.01 -12.78 7.72
N ASP A 60 9.90 -13.49 7.51
CA ASP A 60 9.67 -14.33 6.35
C ASP A 60 9.18 -13.50 5.16
N PHE A 61 8.25 -12.57 5.40
CA PHE A 61 7.63 -11.76 4.34
C PHE A 61 7.73 -10.24 4.56
N GLY A 62 8.31 -9.79 5.67
CA GLY A 62 8.60 -8.37 5.90
C GLY A 62 7.36 -7.51 6.20
N LYS A 63 6.24 -8.10 6.63
CA LYS A 63 5.04 -7.34 7.01
C LYS A 63 5.35 -6.35 8.14
N ARG A 64 4.80 -5.14 7.99
CA ARG A 64 4.98 -4.06 8.97
C ARG A 64 4.46 -4.47 10.35
N PRO A 65 5.20 -4.19 11.44
CA PRO A 65 4.77 -4.54 12.80
C PRO A 65 3.40 -3.97 13.18
N ASP A 66 3.11 -2.72 12.79
CA ASP A 66 1.81 -2.05 13.03
C ASP A 66 0.61 -2.70 12.30
N ARG A 67 0.88 -3.71 11.46
CA ARG A 67 -0.12 -4.45 10.69
C ARG A 67 -0.18 -5.93 11.08
N LEU A 68 0.49 -6.33 12.16
CA LEU A 68 0.42 -7.68 12.71
C LEU A 68 -0.63 -7.73 13.82
N THR A 69 -1.49 -8.73 13.76
CA THR A 69 -2.48 -9.04 14.79
C THR A 69 -2.26 -10.49 15.21
N ALA A 70 -2.14 -10.72 16.53
CA ALA A 70 -2.02 -12.08 17.05
C ALA A 70 -3.32 -12.85 16.82
N VAL A 71 -3.19 -14.13 16.45
CA VAL A 71 -4.31 -15.07 16.33
C VAL A 71 -4.14 -16.12 17.43
N ASP A 72 -4.64 -15.84 18.64
CA ASP A 72 -4.42 -16.63 19.85
C ASP A 72 -5.71 -17.01 20.60
N THR A 73 -6.85 -16.46 20.18
CA THR A 73 -8.12 -16.61 20.87
C THR A 73 -9.09 -17.45 20.02
N PRO A 74 -9.62 -18.57 20.55
CA PRO A 74 -10.59 -19.42 19.85
C PRO A 74 -12.00 -18.80 19.81
N PRO A 75 -12.88 -19.27 18.92
CA PRO A 75 -12.67 -20.33 17.93
C PRO A 75 -11.84 -19.86 16.73
N PHE A 76 -10.95 -20.74 16.25
CA PHE A 76 -10.15 -20.47 15.06
C PHE A 76 -10.93 -20.83 13.79
N TYR A 77 -10.76 -20.01 12.76
CA TYR A 77 -11.36 -20.21 11.45
C TYR A 77 -10.28 -20.21 10.37
N ALA A 78 -10.45 -21.05 9.36
CA ALA A 78 -9.64 -21.05 8.16
C ALA A 78 -10.54 -20.94 6.93
N HIS A 79 -10.07 -20.21 5.92
CA HIS A 79 -10.74 -20.09 4.65
C HIS A 79 -9.74 -20.34 3.53
N TRP A 80 -10.11 -21.20 2.59
CA TRP A 80 -9.31 -21.48 1.42
C TRP A 80 -9.47 -20.34 0.41
N ASN A 81 -8.44 -19.51 0.29
CA ASN A 81 -8.35 -18.43 -0.70
C ASN A 81 -7.28 -18.77 -1.75
N ALA A 82 -7.59 -19.73 -2.61
CA ALA A 82 -6.94 -19.82 -3.92
C ALA A 82 -8.04 -19.72 -4.96
N ASN A 83 -8.22 -18.51 -5.51
CA ASN A 83 -9.16 -18.29 -6.60
C ASN A 83 -8.40 -17.81 -7.86
N PRO A 84 -7.55 -18.66 -8.45
CA PRO A 84 -6.91 -18.34 -9.73
C PRO A 84 -7.92 -18.19 -10.87
N ASP A 85 -9.16 -18.70 -10.69
CA ASP A 85 -10.19 -18.76 -11.73
C ASP A 85 -11.10 -17.53 -11.78
N ASN A 86 -10.94 -16.56 -10.87
CA ASN A 86 -11.77 -15.35 -10.84
C ASN A 86 -10.92 -14.06 -10.87
N PRO A 87 -10.28 -13.76 -12.01
CA PRO A 87 -9.55 -12.51 -12.17
C PRO A 87 -10.54 -11.34 -12.18
N MET A 88 -10.29 -10.32 -11.34
CA MET A 88 -11.12 -9.11 -11.34
C MET A 88 -10.97 -8.29 -12.62
N LEU A 89 -9.84 -8.42 -13.32
CA LEU A 89 -9.53 -7.72 -14.58
C LEU A 89 -8.39 -8.40 -15.34
N ILE A 90 -8.25 -8.06 -16.62
CA ILE A 90 -7.11 -8.44 -17.46
C ILE A 90 -6.23 -7.22 -17.71
N PHE A 91 -4.91 -7.36 -17.53
CA PHE A 91 -3.92 -6.35 -17.86
C PHE A 91 -3.59 -6.43 -19.35
N GLY A 92 -4.36 -5.73 -20.18
CA GLY A 92 -4.20 -5.71 -21.63
C GLY A 92 -5.35 -4.98 -22.31
N GLY A 93 -5.17 -4.66 -23.59
CA GLY A 93 -6.19 -4.00 -24.39
C GLY A 93 -5.66 -3.63 -25.77
N LEU A 94 -6.52 -3.03 -26.58
CA LEU A 94 -6.20 -2.63 -27.94
C LEU A 94 -5.30 -1.38 -27.92
N ILE A 95 -4.30 -1.36 -28.80
CA ILE A 95 -3.46 -0.18 -29.01
C ILE A 95 -4.31 0.90 -29.67
N CYS A 96 -4.28 2.11 -29.12
CA CYS A 96 -4.99 3.26 -29.67
C CYS A 96 -4.11 4.50 -29.76
N ASN A 97 -4.57 5.47 -30.55
CA ASN A 97 -4.00 6.81 -30.57
C ASN A 97 -4.47 7.64 -29.35
N GLU A 98 -4.03 8.90 -29.28
CA GLU A 98 -4.41 9.87 -28.23
C GLU A 98 -5.90 10.21 -28.20
N ARG A 99 -6.63 9.88 -29.28
CA ARG A 99 -8.09 10.05 -29.39
C ARG A 99 -8.85 8.76 -29.09
N LEU A 100 -8.19 7.77 -28.49
CA LEU A 100 -8.78 6.48 -28.14
C LEU A 100 -9.31 5.68 -29.34
N GLN A 101 -8.80 5.92 -30.54
CA GLN A 101 -9.15 5.11 -31.72
C GLN A 101 -8.20 3.93 -31.84
N PRO A 102 -8.71 2.69 -32.00
CA PRO A 102 -7.85 1.53 -32.18
C PRO A 102 -7.08 1.61 -33.49
N LEU A 103 -5.87 1.08 -33.48
CA LEU A 103 -4.99 1.03 -34.65
C LEU A 103 -5.10 -0.32 -35.36
N ASP A 104 -5.05 -0.30 -36.70
CA ASP A 104 -4.94 -1.51 -37.52
C ASP A 104 -3.49 -2.06 -37.55
N ALA A 105 -3.28 -3.14 -38.31
CA ALA A 105 -1.97 -3.79 -38.44
C ALA A 105 -0.87 -2.88 -39.04
N ASN A 106 -1.25 -1.80 -39.73
CA ASN A 106 -0.33 -0.82 -40.28
C ASN A 106 -0.17 0.41 -39.37
N GLY A 107 -0.76 0.40 -38.17
CA GLY A 107 -0.74 1.53 -37.23
C GLY A 107 -1.71 2.65 -37.58
N LYS A 108 -2.65 2.44 -38.52
CA LYS A 108 -3.63 3.45 -38.92
C LYS A 108 -4.88 3.37 -38.04
N ALA A 109 -5.35 4.52 -37.57
CA ALA A 109 -6.58 4.59 -36.78
C ALA A 109 -7.80 4.12 -37.58
N ILE A 110 -8.63 3.28 -36.96
CA ILE A 110 -9.88 2.79 -37.53
C ILE A 110 -10.95 3.89 -37.41
N PRO A 111 -11.46 4.44 -38.54
CA PRO A 111 -12.41 5.55 -38.50
C PRO A 111 -13.73 5.15 -37.84
N GLY A 112 -14.28 6.04 -37.01
CA GLY A 112 -15.58 5.83 -36.35
C GLY A 112 -15.57 4.88 -35.14
N LEU A 113 -14.43 4.28 -34.79
CA LEU A 113 -14.30 3.38 -33.64
C LEU A 113 -13.48 4.03 -32.52
N TYR A 114 -13.97 3.92 -31.29
CA TYR A 114 -13.34 4.48 -30.08
C TYR A 114 -13.37 3.47 -28.94
N LEU A 115 -12.35 3.50 -28.10
CA LEU A 115 -12.14 2.59 -26.98
C LEU A 115 -12.47 3.27 -25.65
N ALA A 116 -12.95 2.48 -24.70
CA ALA A 116 -13.20 2.92 -23.33
C ALA A 116 -12.98 1.79 -22.31
N GLY A 117 -12.57 2.15 -21.11
CA GLY A 117 -12.30 1.22 -20.00
C GLY A 117 -11.25 0.19 -20.34
N ASN A 118 -11.47 -1.04 -19.92
CA ASN A 118 -10.50 -2.13 -20.04
C ASN A 118 -10.25 -2.57 -21.50
N THR A 119 -10.95 -2.00 -22.48
CA THR A 119 -10.60 -2.21 -23.90
C THR A 119 -9.36 -1.42 -24.33
N VAL A 120 -9.00 -0.36 -23.59
CA VAL A 120 -7.83 0.47 -23.84
C VAL A 120 -6.58 -0.25 -23.33
N GLY A 121 -5.63 -0.51 -24.24
CA GLY A 121 -4.34 -1.10 -23.91
C GLY A 121 -3.36 -0.08 -23.34
N GLY A 122 -2.23 -0.57 -22.80
CA GLY A 122 -1.11 0.28 -22.38
C GLY A 122 -1.33 1.07 -21.08
N CYS A 123 -2.48 0.93 -20.42
CA CYS A 123 -2.79 1.60 -19.16
C CYS A 123 -1.88 1.19 -17.99
N PHE A 124 -1.44 -0.07 -17.98
CA PHE A 124 -0.55 -0.62 -16.95
C PHE A 124 0.61 -1.32 -17.64
N LYS A 125 1.84 -0.89 -17.35
CA LYS A 125 3.04 -1.43 -18.01
C LYS A 125 3.41 -2.82 -17.49
N TYR A 126 3.66 -2.93 -16.19
CA TYR A 126 4.16 -4.15 -15.55
C TYR A 126 3.33 -4.63 -14.35
N ALA A 127 2.68 -3.71 -13.64
CA ALA A 127 1.92 -4.02 -12.44
C ALA A 127 0.78 -3.03 -12.23
N TYR A 128 -0.24 -3.46 -11.49
CA TYR A 128 -1.31 -2.58 -11.03
C TYR A 128 -0.80 -1.68 -9.91
N PRO A 129 -0.94 -0.35 -10.01
CA PRO A 129 -0.53 0.54 -8.95
C PRO A 129 -1.49 0.42 -7.76
N LEU A 130 -1.02 -0.20 -6.67
CA LEU A 130 -1.82 -0.42 -5.46
C LEU A 130 -2.02 0.85 -4.61
N LEU A 131 -1.34 1.96 -4.95
CA LEU A 131 -1.42 3.23 -4.22
C LEU A 131 -2.73 3.99 -4.46
N CYS A 132 -3.46 3.69 -5.53
CA CYS A 132 -4.70 4.37 -5.89
C CYS A 132 -5.85 3.35 -6.06
N PRO A 133 -6.60 3.07 -4.97
CA PRO A 133 -7.77 2.22 -5.05
C PRO A 133 -8.77 2.74 -6.10
N GLY A 134 -9.36 1.84 -6.89
CA GLY A 134 -10.36 2.21 -7.89
C GLY A 134 -9.81 2.75 -9.21
N ILE A 135 -8.49 2.73 -9.45
CA ILE A 135 -7.89 3.27 -10.69
C ILE A 135 -8.51 2.69 -11.97
N SER A 136 -8.83 1.40 -12.05
CA SER A 136 -9.52 0.82 -13.21
C SER A 136 -10.88 1.46 -13.48
N HIS A 137 -11.68 1.70 -12.43
CA HIS A 137 -12.96 2.40 -12.55
C HIS A 137 -12.76 3.87 -12.97
N GLY A 138 -11.76 4.54 -12.38
CA GLY A 138 -11.38 5.90 -12.76
C GLY A 138 -11.05 6.01 -14.24
N MET A 139 -10.21 5.09 -14.75
CA MET A 139 -9.89 5.04 -16.18
C MET A 139 -11.12 4.77 -17.04
N ALA A 140 -12.01 3.85 -16.64
CA ALA A 140 -13.22 3.57 -17.39
C ALA A 140 -14.13 4.80 -17.52
N MET A 141 -14.31 5.57 -16.43
CA MET A 141 -15.08 6.81 -16.47
C MET A 141 -14.40 7.86 -17.35
N THR A 142 -13.10 8.09 -17.18
CA THR A 142 -12.37 9.12 -17.94
C THR A 142 -12.30 8.78 -19.43
N THR A 143 -11.91 7.56 -19.79
CA THR A 143 -11.83 7.14 -21.20
C THR A 143 -13.21 7.06 -21.83
N GLY A 144 -14.24 6.63 -21.10
CA GLY A 144 -15.63 6.66 -21.59
C GLY A 144 -16.11 8.08 -21.90
N TYR A 145 -15.83 9.04 -21.01
CA TYR A 145 -16.13 10.46 -21.24
C TYR A 145 -15.40 11.01 -22.47
N LEU A 146 -14.09 10.77 -22.57
CA LEU A 146 -13.26 11.26 -23.69
C LEU A 146 -13.66 10.61 -25.02
N ALA A 147 -13.88 9.29 -25.04
CA ALA A 147 -14.34 8.57 -26.22
C ALA A 147 -15.66 9.13 -26.72
N GLY A 148 -16.59 9.46 -25.81
CA GLY A 148 -17.83 10.15 -26.14
C GLY A 148 -17.58 11.51 -26.81
N ARG A 149 -16.73 12.36 -26.23
CA ARG A 149 -16.37 13.66 -26.82
C ARG A 149 -15.78 13.51 -28.23
N PHE A 150 -14.80 12.62 -28.38
CA PHE A 150 -14.11 12.40 -29.65
C PHE A 150 -15.04 11.83 -30.72
N ALA A 151 -15.94 10.92 -30.34
CA ALA A 151 -16.95 10.38 -31.25
C ALA A 151 -17.88 11.46 -31.82
N PHE A 152 -18.18 12.51 -31.03
CA PHE A 152 -18.97 13.67 -31.47
C PHE A 152 -18.13 14.83 -32.05
N GLY A 153 -16.82 14.64 -32.24
CA GLY A 153 -15.94 15.67 -32.80
C GLY A 153 -15.64 16.84 -31.87
N LEU A 154 -15.85 16.67 -30.56
CA LEU A 154 -15.58 17.68 -29.54
C LEU A 154 -14.11 17.58 -29.08
N SER A 155 -13.43 18.74 -28.98
CA SER A 155 -12.06 18.86 -28.44
C SER A 155 -12.06 18.88 -26.91
#